data_AF-A0A7L4RM45-F1
#
_entry.id   AF-A0A7L4RM45-F1
#
_cell.length_a   1.000
_cell.length_b   1.000
_cell.length_c   1.000
_cell.angle_alpha   90.00
_cell.angle_beta   90.00
_cell.angle_gamma   90.00
#
_symmetry.space_group_name_H-M   'P 1'
#
loop_
_entity.id
_entity.type
_entity.pdbx_description
1 polymer ?
#
loop_
_entity_poly.entity_id
_entity_poly.type
_entity_poly.pdbx_seq_one_letter_code
_entity_poly.pdbx_strand_id
1 'polypeptide(L)'
;MNMGRQANNQGEHKWRHLRVLVKPQNQAIIHLLSDGKPRMPVEICRELKAFPKATLYIAMRELVMKKILIPKIIEDKGKRRKTLTEILGYTLDEDVSEL
;
A
#
# COMPACT_ATOMS: atom_id res chain seq x y z
N MET A 1 34.77 30.40 0.03
CA MET A 1 33.42 30.41 -0.59
C MET A 1 32.96 28.98 -0.59
N ASN A 2 32.06 28.60 0.31
CA ASN A 2 31.72 27.19 0.44
C ASN A 2 30.25 26.99 0.78
N MET A 3 29.77 25.90 0.19
CA MET A 3 28.62 25.08 0.55
C MET A 3 27.24 25.46 -0.01
N GLY A 4 26.73 24.53 -0.81
CA GLY A 4 25.47 23.88 -0.48
C GLY A 4 24.27 24.24 -1.35
N ARG A 5 24.10 23.54 -2.48
CA ARG A 5 22.76 23.25 -3.01
C ARG A 5 22.67 21.80 -3.46
N GLN A 6 22.58 20.90 -2.49
CA GLN A 6 21.93 19.59 -2.65
C GLN A 6 20.83 19.51 -1.58
N ALA A 7 19.62 19.93 -1.95
CA ALA A 7 18.42 19.81 -1.13
C ALA A 7 17.16 19.75 -2.00
N ASN A 8 17.18 19.04 -3.15
CA ASN A 8 16.06 19.10 -4.10
C ASN A 8 15.54 17.74 -4.62
N ASN A 9 15.86 16.60 -3.99
CA ASN A 9 15.32 15.30 -4.45
C ASN A 9 14.35 14.60 -3.48
N GLN A 10 14.25 15.06 -2.23
CA GLN A 10 13.42 14.38 -1.22
C GLN A 10 11.97 14.93 -1.14
N GLY A 11 11.78 16.22 -1.47
CA GLY A 11 10.47 16.86 -1.44
C GLY A 11 9.54 16.44 -2.58
N GLU A 12 10.05 16.36 -3.81
CA GLU A 12 9.24 16.12 -5.02
C GLU A 12 8.62 14.71 -5.10
N HIS A 13 9.21 13.75 -4.39
CA HIS A 13 8.65 12.41 -4.22
C HIS A 13 7.43 12.40 -3.28
N LYS A 14 7.47 13.16 -2.17
CA LYS A 14 6.35 13.25 -1.20
C LYS A 14 5.06 13.80 -1.81
N TRP A 15 5.14 14.74 -2.74
CA TRP A 15 3.96 15.38 -3.34
C TRP A 15 3.18 14.51 -4.34
N ARG A 16 3.81 13.48 -4.94
CA ARG A 16 3.14 12.61 -5.94
C ARG A 16 2.11 11.67 -5.32
N HIS A 17 2.23 11.35 -4.03
CA HIS A 17 1.33 10.44 -3.32
C HIS A 17 0.04 11.14 -2.85
N LEU A 18 0.07 12.45 -2.58
CA LEU A 18 -1.05 13.22 -2.00
C LEU A 18 -2.34 13.20 -2.83
N ARG A 19 -2.27 13.19 -4.17
CA ARG A 19 -3.50 13.16 -5.01
C ARG A 19 -4.28 11.86 -4.88
N VAL A 20 -3.61 10.76 -4.57
CA VAL A 20 -4.23 9.43 -4.43
C VAL A 20 -4.89 9.30 -3.05
N LEU A 21 -4.39 10.05 -2.06
CA LEU A 21 -4.92 10.12 -0.70
C LEU A 21 -6.25 10.86 -0.60
N VAL A 22 -6.80 11.44 -1.69
CA VAL A 22 -8.10 12.13 -1.64
C VAL A 22 -9.27 11.14 -1.56
N LYS A 23 -9.09 9.91 -2.06
CA LYS A 23 -10.16 8.90 -2.09
C LYS A 23 -10.30 8.22 -0.71
N PRO A 24 -11.49 8.18 -0.08
CA PRO A 24 -11.67 7.60 1.26
C PRO A 24 -11.21 6.16 1.38
N GLN A 25 -11.44 5.34 0.35
CA GLN A 25 -11.00 3.94 0.31
C GLN A 25 -9.48 3.79 0.29
N ASN A 26 -8.76 4.73 -0.34
CA ASN A 26 -7.30 4.69 -0.38
C ASN A 26 -6.72 5.02 0.99
N GLN A 27 -7.26 6.04 1.66
CA GLN A 27 -6.89 6.39 3.03
C GLN A 27 -7.17 5.23 3.99
N ALA A 28 -8.35 4.59 3.89
CA ALA A 28 -8.71 3.46 4.74
C ALA A 28 -7.76 2.27 4.57
N ILE A 29 -7.35 1.94 3.34
CA ILE A 29 -6.37 0.89 3.07
C ILE A 29 -5.00 1.25 3.66
N ILE A 30 -4.55 2.49 3.50
CA ILE A 30 -3.25 2.94 4.03
C ILE A 30 -3.25 2.91 5.56
N HIS A 31 -4.29 3.46 6.19
CA HIS A 31 -4.46 3.41 7.63
C HIS A 31 -4.45 1.97 8.16
N LEU A 32 -5.14 1.04 7.49
CA LEU A 32 -5.16 -0.38 7.86
C LEU A 32 -3.77 -1.04 7.81
N LEU A 33 -2.91 -0.60 6.90
CA LEU A 33 -1.58 -1.17 6.65
C LEU A 33 -0.44 -0.38 7.33
N SER A 34 -0.77 0.67 8.08
CA SER A 34 0.18 1.49 8.84
C SER A 34 0.93 0.72 9.93
N ASP A 35 0.39 -0.43 10.37
CA ASP A 35 1.05 -1.32 11.32
C ASP A 35 2.24 -2.11 10.72
N GLY A 36 2.51 -1.92 9.43
CA GLY A 36 3.60 -2.56 8.69
C GLY A 36 3.39 -4.07 8.44
N LYS A 37 2.29 -4.65 8.92
CA LYS A 37 2.03 -6.09 8.77
C LYS A 37 1.49 -6.37 7.36
N PRO A 38 2.08 -7.32 6.62
CA PRO A 38 1.52 -7.73 5.34
C PRO A 38 0.10 -8.27 5.52
N ARG A 39 -0.86 -7.76 4.74
CA ARG A 39 -2.24 -8.28 4.72
C ARG A 39 -2.61 -8.75 3.33
N MET A 40 -3.31 -9.88 3.25
CA MET A 40 -3.87 -10.37 2.00
C MET A 40 -5.03 -9.48 1.52
N PRO A 41 -5.27 -9.38 0.20
CA PRO A 41 -6.39 -8.61 -0.35
C PRO A 41 -7.75 -8.98 0.26
N VAL A 42 -7.95 -10.26 0.58
CA VAL A 42 -9.19 -10.75 1.18
C VAL A 42 -9.37 -10.30 2.62
N GLU A 43 -8.28 -10.09 3.36
CA GLU A 43 -8.28 -9.57 4.73
C GLU A 43 -8.59 -8.07 4.71
N ILE A 44 -7.95 -7.32 3.81
CA ILE A 44 -8.25 -5.90 3.59
C ILE A 44 -9.74 -5.71 3.26
N CYS A 45 -10.28 -6.52 2.34
CA CYS A 45 -11.71 -6.48 2.01
C CYS A 45 -12.63 -6.90 3.16
N ARG A 46 -12.15 -7.75 4.09
CA ARG A 46 -12.92 -8.19 5.25
C ARG A 46 -12.96 -7.11 6.33
N GLU A 47 -11.88 -6.36 6.52
CA GLU A 47 -11.82 -5.27 7.51
C GLU A 47 -12.57 -4.03 7.00
N LEU A 48 -12.43 -3.69 5.73
CA LEU A 48 -13.00 -2.47 5.14
C LEU A 48 -14.40 -2.70 4.53
N LYS A 49 -15.31 -3.36 5.27
CA LYS A 49 -16.66 -3.74 4.78
C LYS A 49 -17.54 -2.56 4.36
N ALA A 50 -17.18 -1.35 4.78
CA ALA A 50 -17.87 -0.11 4.38
C ALA A 50 -17.75 0.17 2.87
N PHE A 51 -16.80 -0.45 2.16
CA PHE A 51 -16.60 -0.28 0.73
C PHE A 51 -16.91 -1.56 -0.06
N PRO A 52 -17.43 -1.46 -1.29
CA PRO A 52 -17.60 -2.62 -2.16
C PRO A 52 -16.26 -3.31 -2.45
N LYS A 53 -16.25 -4.65 -2.47
CA LYS A 53 -15.03 -5.44 -2.75
C LYS A 53 -14.34 -4.98 -4.04
N ALA A 54 -15.08 -4.81 -5.13
CA ALA A 54 -14.53 -4.35 -6.41
C ALA A 54 -13.82 -3.00 -6.29
N THR A 55 -14.41 -2.05 -5.54
CA THR A 55 -13.80 -0.73 -5.26
C THR A 55 -12.48 -0.86 -4.51
N LEU A 56 -12.41 -1.77 -3.53
CA LEU A 56 -11.17 -2.03 -2.78
C LEU A 56 -10.09 -2.67 -3.66
N TYR A 57 -10.44 -3.62 -4.54
CA TYR A 57 -9.48 -4.19 -5.49
C TYR A 57 -8.94 -3.14 -6.47
N ILE A 58 -9.79 -2.24 -6.97
CA ILE A 58 -9.36 -1.13 -7.82
C ILE A 58 -8.42 -0.20 -7.05
N ALA A 59 -8.79 0.17 -5.82
CA ALA A 59 -7.98 1.02 -4.94
C ALA A 59 -6.60 0.40 -4.65
N MET A 60 -6.55 -0.88 -4.28
CA MET A 60 -5.28 -1.60 -4.08
C MET A 60 -4.42 -1.58 -5.34
N ARG A 61 -5.01 -1.84 -6.51
CA ARG A 61 -4.28 -1.79 -7.80
C ARG A 61 -3.73 -0.39 -8.08
N GLU A 62 -4.53 0.65 -7.87
CA GLU A 62 -4.10 2.05 -8.02
C GLU A 62 -2.91 2.37 -7.09
N LEU A 63 -2.99 1.97 -5.82
CA LEU A 63 -1.94 2.21 -4.83
C LEU A 63 -0.65 1.43 -5.16
N VAL A 64 -0.75 0.19 -5.66
CA VAL A 64 0.41 -0.58 -6.15
C VAL A 64 1.06 0.10 -7.36
N MET A 65 0.27 0.55 -8.34
CA MET A 65 0.80 1.27 -9.50
C MET A 65 1.52 2.56 -9.12
N LYS A 66 1.13 3.16 -7.99
CA LYS A 66 1.73 4.38 -7.43
C LYS A 66 2.89 4.09 -6.49
N LYS A 67 3.29 2.82 -6.34
CA LYS A 67 4.34 2.35 -5.42
C LYS A 67 4.08 2.75 -3.96
N ILE A 68 2.81 2.88 -3.58
CA ILE A 68 2.40 3.10 -2.18
C ILE A 68 2.24 1.76 -1.47
N LEU A 69 1.68 0.76 -2.17
CA LEU A 69 1.61 -0.61 -1.68
C LEU A 69 2.71 -1.45 -2.31
N ILE A 70 3.44 -2.15 -1.46
CA ILE A 70 4.49 -3.08 -1.86
C ILE A 70 3.94 -4.52 -1.71
N PRO A 71 3.89 -5.30 -2.81
CA PRO A 71 3.52 -6.71 -2.72
C PRO A 71 4.55 -7.50 -1.91
N LYS A 72 4.08 -8.35 -1.01
CA LYS A 72 4.89 -9.28 -0.21
C LYS A 72 4.32 -10.68 -0.35
N ILE A 73 5.19 -11.67 -0.49
CA ILE A 73 4.77 -13.07 -0.40
C ILE A 73 4.57 -13.40 1.08
N ILE A 74 3.35 -13.80 1.43
CA ILE A 74 3.01 -14.30 2.76
C ILE A 74 3.15 -15.81 2.71
N GLU A 75 4.09 -16.36 3.49
CA GLU A 75 4.24 -17.80 3.65
C GLU A 75 2.99 -18.36 4.34
N ASP A 76 2.16 -19.06 3.58
CA ASP A 76 1.13 -19.90 4.14
C ASP A 76 1.70 -21.31 4.38
N LYS A 77 1.66 -21.77 5.63
CA LYS A 77 2.18 -23.08 6.06
C LYS A 77 1.36 -24.28 5.53
N GLY A 78 0.33 -24.05 4.71
CA GLY A 78 -0.50 -25.10 4.12
C GLY A 78 0.13 -25.85 2.93
N LYS A 79 0.15 -27.19 2.98
CA LYS A 79 0.70 -28.11 1.95
C LYS A 79 -0.06 -28.17 0.60
N ARG A 80 -0.95 -27.22 0.29
CA ARG A 80 -1.73 -27.23 -0.97
C ARG A 80 -1.17 -26.19 -1.95
N ARG A 81 -1.13 -26.50 -3.25
CA ARG A 81 -0.82 -25.54 -4.31
C ARG A 81 -1.76 -24.34 -4.18
N LYS A 82 -1.21 -23.16 -3.97
CA LYS A 82 -1.92 -21.88 -3.88
C LYS A 82 -1.64 -21.03 -5.11
N THR A 83 -2.63 -20.28 -5.52
CA THR A 83 -2.54 -19.24 -6.55
C THR A 83 -1.80 -18.02 -6.01
N LEU A 84 -1.23 -17.20 -6.88
CA LEU A 84 -0.53 -15.97 -6.49
C LEU A 84 -1.41 -15.05 -5.62
N THR A 85 -2.71 -14.96 -5.93
CA THR A 85 -3.69 -14.18 -5.15
C THR A 85 -3.94 -14.69 -3.73
N GLU A 86 -3.59 -15.95 -3.45
CA GLU A 86 -3.72 -16.57 -2.13
C GLU A 86 -2.45 -16.45 -1.28
N ILE A 87 -1.33 -16.01 -1.86
CA ILE A 87 -0.04 -15.85 -1.17
C ILE A 87 0.50 -14.42 -1.25
N LEU A 88 -0.11 -13.56 -2.05
CA LEU A 88 0.29 -12.16 -2.19
C LEU A 88 -0.43 -11.31 -1.15
N GLY A 89 0.32 -10.72 -0.23
CA GLY A 89 -0.12 -9.64 0.63
C GLY A 89 0.45 -8.29 0.20
N TYR A 90 0.00 -7.24 0.88
CA TYR A 90 0.50 -5.88 0.71
C TYR A 90 0.97 -5.29 2.03
N THR A 91 2.07 -4.54 1.96
CA THR A 91 2.51 -3.59 3.00
C THR A 91 2.55 -2.19 2.41
N LEU A 92 2.65 -1.18 3.27
CA LEU A 92 3.04 0.15 2.81
C LEU A 92 4.53 0.17 2.40
N ASP A 93 4.84 1.07 1.50
CA ASP A 93 6.20 1.52 1.27
C ASP A 93 6.73 2.23 2.53
N GLU A 94 7.98 1.99 2.90
CA GLU A 94 8.57 2.49 4.15
C GLU A 94 8.52 4.02 4.20
N ASP A 95 8.77 4.68 3.06
CA ASP A 95 8.73 6.14 2.95
C ASP A 95 7.32 6.74 3.07
N VAL A 96 6.26 5.92 2.90
CA VAL A 96 4.86 6.32 3.07
C VAL A 96 4.36 6.04 4.50
N SER A 97 4.98 5.10 5.20
CA SER A 97 4.57 4.68 6.55
C SER A 97 4.82 5.73 7.62
N GLU A 98 5.67 6.73 7.33
CA GLU A 98 6.00 7.86 8.21
C GLU A 98 5.11 9.10 8.03
N LEU A 99 4.14 9.06 7.09
CA LEU A 99 3.16 10.14 6.85
C LEU A 99 1.94 10.02 7.77
#